data_AF-A0A0Q8H1T2-F1
#
_entry.id   AF-A0A0Q8H1T2-F1
#
_cell.length_a   1.000
_cell.length_b   1.000
_cell.length_c   1.000
_cell.angle_alpha   90.00
_cell.angle_beta   90.00
_cell.angle_gamma   90.00
#
_symmetry.space_group_name_H-M   'P 1'
#
loop_
_entity.id
_entity.type
_entity.pdbx_description
1 polymer ?
#
loop_
_entity_poly.entity_id
_entity_poly.type
_entity_poly.pdbx_seq_one_letter_code
_entity_poly.pdbx_strand_id
1 'polypeptide(L)'
;MRPGLPRAAGPEVFGERASAINSLRDKWLNGTELAYYFYDQPSDGQTVMLADGSSRFVSWAGAAEQKQAVRKAFDAWAKLGLGLRFREVPTREQATVRIGFMAGDGSWSYVGRALLDIAADERTMNIGWDVTQDLDTAIHEIGHTLGFNHEHQNPFSGIVWDEEKVYAALAAPPNNWSRQKTHFNILRKLDDTTVEGTTWDPESVMHYPFGPGLILQPEKFRAEPLQPPGGLSAHDIAQVRKIYPGQPPVNELGELVLAESRRLQIAAGQQIDLRLKPQRTRNYQLATFGEADTLLALFEEVGGDLKFRAGDDDSGEDRNAQLKLRLQRGRTYVLRARLYYAAAAAETAVMWW
;
A
#
# COMPACT_ATOMS: atom_id res chain seq x y z
N MET A 1 10.64 -0.18 4.43
CA MET A 1 9.75 -1.01 3.57
C MET A 1 10.39 -2.30 3.04
N ARG A 2 9.55 -3.27 2.62
CA ARG A 2 9.94 -4.40 1.74
C ARG A 2 9.29 -4.27 0.35
N PRO A 3 9.98 -4.65 -0.75
CA PRO A 3 9.40 -4.64 -2.08
C PRO A 3 8.31 -5.71 -2.22
N GLY A 4 7.27 -5.44 -3.02
CA GLY A 4 6.39 -6.48 -3.52
C GLY A 4 7.07 -7.39 -4.54
N LEU A 5 6.37 -8.44 -4.97
CA LEU A 5 6.83 -9.25 -6.10
C LEU A 5 6.94 -8.39 -7.36
N PRO A 6 7.99 -8.53 -8.17
CA PRO A 6 8.04 -7.91 -9.48
C PRO A 6 6.84 -8.39 -10.30
N ARG A 7 6.00 -7.47 -10.80
CA ARG A 7 5.03 -7.83 -11.84
C ARG A 7 5.63 -7.40 -13.16
N ALA A 8 5.63 -8.31 -14.13
CA ALA A 8 6.09 -8.02 -15.48
C ALA A 8 5.24 -6.89 -16.05
N ALA A 9 5.88 -5.81 -16.50
CA ALA A 9 5.24 -4.89 -17.42
C ALA A 9 5.30 -5.53 -18.82
N GLY A 10 4.20 -5.44 -19.58
CA GLY A 10 4.22 -5.81 -21.00
C GLY A 10 5.27 -5.01 -21.78
N PRO A 11 5.71 -5.50 -22.94
CA PRO A 11 6.80 -4.90 -23.73
C PRO A 11 6.57 -3.46 -24.21
N GLU A 12 5.40 -2.85 -23.97
CA GLU A 12 4.98 -1.55 -24.51
C GLU A 12 4.65 -0.47 -23.44
N VAL A 13 5.00 -0.69 -22.17
CA VAL A 13 4.71 0.29 -21.09
C VAL A 13 5.84 1.32 -20.97
N PHE A 14 5.68 2.49 -21.59
CA PHE A 14 6.65 3.59 -21.54
C PHE A 14 5.99 4.95 -21.27
N GLY A 15 6.78 5.93 -20.83
CA GLY A 15 6.35 7.34 -20.70
C GLY A 15 5.23 7.56 -19.67
N GLU A 16 4.25 8.41 -20.02
CA GLU A 16 3.14 8.80 -19.13
C GLU A 16 2.29 7.61 -18.66
N ARG A 17 2.19 6.55 -19.48
CA ARG A 17 1.49 5.31 -19.10
C ARG A 17 2.19 4.58 -17.96
N ALA A 18 3.51 4.42 -18.05
CA ALA A 18 4.31 3.83 -16.97
C ALA A 18 4.20 4.64 -15.66
N SER A 19 4.14 5.96 -15.77
CA SER A 19 3.96 6.90 -14.66
C SER A 19 2.66 6.72 -13.89
N ALA A 20 1.56 6.77 -14.62
CA ALA A 20 0.24 6.65 -14.03
C ALA A 20 0.03 5.26 -13.41
N ILE A 21 0.59 4.21 -14.03
CA ILE A 21 0.60 2.87 -13.44
C ILE A 21 1.41 2.87 -12.15
N ASN A 22 2.68 3.27 -12.19
CA ASN A 22 3.57 3.11 -11.05
C ASN A 22 3.18 3.97 -9.83
N SER A 23 2.64 5.16 -10.02
CA SER A 23 2.20 6.05 -8.93
C SER A 23 0.98 5.52 -8.17
N LEU A 24 0.05 4.87 -8.87
CA LEU A 24 -1.21 4.37 -8.31
C LEU A 24 -1.19 2.87 -8.01
N ARG A 25 -0.29 2.10 -8.63
CA ARG A 25 -0.30 0.63 -8.59
C ARG A 25 -0.30 0.09 -7.18
N ASP A 26 0.50 0.64 -6.28
CA ASP A 26 0.51 0.13 -4.91
C ASP A 26 -0.62 0.73 -4.06
N LYS A 27 -1.39 1.70 -4.55
CA LYS A 27 -2.46 2.35 -3.78
C LYS A 27 -3.72 1.50 -3.75
N TRP A 28 -4.44 1.56 -2.63
CA TRP A 28 -5.73 0.89 -2.46
C TRP A 28 -6.84 1.61 -3.22
N LEU A 29 -7.93 0.91 -3.51
CA LEU A 29 -9.16 1.57 -3.92
C LEU A 29 -9.77 2.35 -2.76
N ASN A 30 -10.33 3.53 -3.03
CA ASN A 30 -11.05 4.28 -2.00
C ASN A 30 -12.28 3.48 -1.59
N GLY A 31 -12.60 3.38 -0.31
CA GLY A 31 -13.66 2.54 0.26
C GLY A 31 -13.21 1.12 0.65
N THR A 32 -11.92 0.81 0.56
CA THR A 32 -11.35 -0.46 1.05
C THR A 32 -11.28 -0.48 2.59
N GLU A 33 -11.66 -1.61 3.17
CA GLU A 33 -11.39 -1.93 4.57
C GLU A 33 -10.11 -2.76 4.67
N LEU A 34 -9.08 -2.20 5.30
CA LEU A 34 -7.82 -2.86 5.60
C LEU A 34 -7.95 -3.59 6.93
N ALA A 35 -8.32 -4.87 6.83
CA ALA A 35 -8.36 -5.78 7.97
C ALA A 35 -6.93 -6.10 8.44
N TYR A 36 -6.65 -5.92 9.72
CA TYR A 36 -5.35 -6.19 10.33
C TYR A 36 -5.45 -7.19 11.50
N TYR A 37 -4.39 -7.98 11.67
CA TYR A 37 -4.28 -8.99 12.73
C TYR A 37 -2.88 -8.96 13.32
N PHE A 38 -2.79 -9.13 14.63
CA PHE A 38 -1.52 -9.32 15.33
C PHE A 38 -1.32 -10.81 15.58
N TYR A 39 -0.16 -11.35 15.16
CA TYR A 39 0.18 -12.73 15.51
C TYR A 39 0.11 -12.96 17.02
N ASP A 40 -0.48 -14.08 17.40
CA ASP A 40 -0.78 -14.40 18.79
C ASP A 40 -0.78 -15.91 19.12
N GLN A 41 -0.64 -16.78 18.12
CA GLN A 41 -0.57 -18.21 18.35
C GLN A 41 0.85 -18.67 18.69
N PRO A 42 1.04 -19.72 19.51
CA PRO A 42 2.36 -20.27 19.80
C PRO A 42 3.14 -20.74 18.58
N SER A 43 2.42 -21.16 17.52
CA SER A 43 3.00 -21.54 16.24
C SER A 43 3.47 -20.36 15.39
N ASP A 44 3.14 -19.13 15.77
CA ASP A 44 3.45 -17.94 15.00
C ASP A 44 4.87 -17.52 15.26
N GLY A 45 5.71 -17.78 14.27
CA GLY A 45 7.13 -17.53 14.37
C GLY A 45 7.88 -18.19 13.22
N GLN A 46 9.19 -18.08 13.29
CA GLN A 46 10.10 -18.73 12.36
C GLN A 46 11.31 -19.28 13.10
N THR A 47 11.86 -20.37 12.59
CA THR A 47 13.14 -20.90 13.06
C THR A 47 14.27 -20.10 12.40
N VAL A 48 15.07 -19.40 13.21
CA VAL A 48 16.25 -18.68 12.75
C VAL A 48 17.52 -19.49 13.03
N MET A 49 18.46 -19.45 12.10
CA MET A 49 19.80 -19.99 12.28
C MET A 49 20.65 -18.94 13.00
N LEU A 50 21.34 -19.33 14.07
CA LEU A 50 22.28 -18.47 14.80
C LEU A 50 23.69 -18.61 14.22
N ALA A 51 24.55 -17.65 14.54
CA ALA A 51 25.92 -17.59 14.03
C ALA A 51 26.78 -18.80 14.46
N ASP A 52 26.41 -19.47 15.55
CA ASP A 52 27.06 -20.68 16.05
C ASP A 52 26.57 -21.98 15.38
N GLY A 53 25.69 -21.86 14.37
CA GLY A 53 25.10 -22.99 13.64
C GLY A 53 23.92 -23.66 14.35
N SER A 54 23.55 -23.20 15.56
CA SER A 54 22.32 -23.64 16.21
C SER A 54 21.09 -22.97 15.58
N SER A 55 19.90 -23.48 15.89
CA SER A 55 18.64 -22.86 15.44
C SER A 55 17.71 -22.60 16.61
N ARG A 56 16.90 -21.55 16.49
CA ARG A 56 15.95 -21.15 17.53
C ARG A 56 14.63 -20.72 16.89
N PHE A 57 13.52 -21.22 17.41
CA PHE A 57 12.21 -20.68 17.08
C PHE A 57 12.04 -19.29 17.70
N VAL A 58 11.70 -18.30 16.88
CA VAL A 58 11.44 -16.93 17.30
C VAL A 58 9.98 -16.64 17.04
N SER A 59 9.23 -16.40 18.12
CA SER A 59 7.82 -16.03 18.02
C SER A 59 7.65 -14.64 17.40
N TRP A 60 6.54 -14.45 16.70
CA TRP A 60 6.10 -13.16 16.18
C TRP A 60 5.06 -12.49 17.07
N ALA A 61 4.64 -13.11 18.17
CA ALA A 61 3.66 -12.55 19.08
C ALA A 61 4.24 -11.34 19.82
N GLY A 62 3.52 -10.21 19.79
CA GLY A 62 3.89 -8.99 20.51
C GLY A 62 3.28 -8.89 21.90
N ALA A 63 3.94 -8.11 22.77
CA ALA A 63 3.36 -7.70 24.05
C ALA A 63 2.10 -6.84 23.86
N ALA A 64 1.20 -6.85 24.85
CA ALA A 64 -0.09 -6.15 24.78
C ALA A 64 0.09 -4.63 24.59
N GLU A 65 1.12 -4.07 25.21
CA GLU A 65 1.46 -2.66 25.18
C GLU A 65 1.96 -2.24 23.78
N GLN A 66 2.78 -3.08 23.13
CA GLN A 66 3.22 -2.84 21.74
C GLN A 66 2.04 -2.94 20.77
N LYS A 67 1.17 -3.95 20.92
CA LYS A 67 -0.07 -4.06 20.13
C LYS A 67 -0.94 -2.81 20.29
N GLN A 68 -1.05 -2.29 21.52
CA GLN A 68 -1.81 -1.07 21.79
C GLN A 68 -1.18 0.18 21.15
N ALA A 69 0.15 0.28 21.09
CA ALA A 69 0.83 1.36 20.37
C ALA A 69 0.52 1.31 18.87
N VAL A 70 0.58 0.14 18.24
CA VAL A 70 0.23 -0.02 16.81
C VAL A 70 -1.25 0.33 16.55
N ARG A 71 -2.17 -0.04 17.45
CA ARG A 71 -3.58 0.41 17.36
C ARG A 71 -3.72 1.92 17.37
N LYS A 72 -3.00 2.62 18.26
CA LYS A 72 -2.99 4.10 18.30
C LYS A 72 -2.45 4.70 16.99
N ALA A 73 -1.50 4.03 16.34
CA ALA A 73 -0.98 4.46 15.04
C ALA A 73 -2.01 4.29 13.91
N PHE A 74 -2.78 3.19 13.91
CA PHE A 74 -3.94 3.05 13.03
C PHE A 74 -4.99 4.14 13.29
N ASP A 75 -5.25 4.47 14.56
CA ASP A 75 -6.17 5.55 14.93
C ASP A 75 -5.70 6.92 14.41
N ALA A 76 -4.39 7.18 14.37
CA ALA A 76 -3.84 8.42 13.84
C ALA A 76 -4.21 8.62 12.36
N TRP A 77 -4.08 7.56 11.55
CA TRP A 77 -4.53 7.57 10.15
C TRP A 77 -6.06 7.61 10.02
N ALA A 78 -6.78 6.82 10.83
CA ALA A 78 -8.25 6.74 10.78
C ALA A 78 -8.93 8.09 11.06
N LYS A 79 -8.41 8.87 12.02
CA LYS A 79 -8.94 10.19 12.41
C LYS A 79 -8.89 11.24 11.31
N LEU A 80 -8.12 11.02 10.24
CA LEU A 80 -8.06 11.95 9.11
C LEU A 80 -9.35 11.97 8.28
N GLY A 81 -10.24 10.99 8.49
CA GLY A 81 -11.46 10.82 7.71
C GLY A 81 -11.15 10.42 6.28
N LEU A 82 -10.30 9.40 6.10
CA LEU A 82 -9.97 8.85 4.79
C LEU A 82 -11.11 7.99 4.27
N GLY A 83 -11.15 7.79 2.95
CA GLY A 83 -12.05 6.77 2.40
C GLY A 83 -11.53 5.34 2.61
N LEU A 84 -10.42 5.13 3.30
CA LEU A 84 -10.00 3.82 3.82
C LEU A 84 -10.50 3.61 5.24
N ARG A 85 -10.81 2.35 5.58
CA ARG A 85 -11.14 1.93 6.95
C ARG A 85 -10.12 0.93 7.44
N PHE A 86 -9.89 0.90 8.74
CA PHE A 86 -9.03 -0.10 9.39
C PHE A 86 -9.86 -0.92 10.36
N ARG A 87 -9.63 -2.23 10.39
CA ARG A 87 -10.37 -3.13 11.28
C ARG A 87 -9.47 -4.21 11.83
N GLU A 88 -9.39 -4.32 13.14
CA GLU A 88 -8.80 -5.49 13.76
C GLU A 88 -9.70 -6.71 13.59
N VAL A 89 -9.14 -7.83 13.16
CA VAL A 89 -9.85 -9.09 12.97
C VAL A 89 -9.24 -10.18 13.86
N PRO A 90 -10.04 -11.18 14.28
CA PRO A 90 -9.60 -12.17 15.26
C PRO A 90 -8.70 -13.26 14.68
N THR A 91 -8.63 -13.42 13.35
CA THR A 91 -7.83 -14.48 12.71
C THR A 91 -7.06 -13.95 11.49
N ARG A 92 -5.89 -14.54 11.21
CA ARG A 92 -5.00 -14.09 10.13
C ARG A 92 -5.63 -14.24 8.75
N GLU A 93 -6.52 -15.21 8.56
CA GLU A 93 -7.19 -15.50 7.28
C GLU A 93 -8.13 -14.38 6.86
N GLN A 94 -8.58 -13.57 7.83
CA GLN A 94 -9.41 -12.41 7.59
C GLN A 94 -8.58 -11.14 7.35
N ALA A 95 -7.27 -11.19 7.57
CA ALA A 95 -6.40 -10.02 7.59
C ALA A 95 -5.58 -9.88 6.32
N THR A 96 -5.66 -8.70 5.71
CA THR A 96 -4.72 -8.27 4.68
C THR A 96 -3.40 -7.84 5.29
N VAL A 97 -3.45 -7.18 6.46
CA VAL A 97 -2.27 -6.70 7.20
C VAL A 97 -1.99 -7.65 8.36
N ARG A 98 -0.91 -8.43 8.29
CA ARG A 98 -0.51 -9.42 9.30
C ARG A 98 0.76 -8.95 10.00
N ILE A 99 0.63 -8.57 11.26
CA ILE A 99 1.64 -7.80 12.01
C ILE A 99 2.33 -8.71 13.02
N GLY A 100 3.64 -8.87 12.86
CA GLY A 100 4.50 -9.56 13.83
C GLY A 100 5.44 -8.63 14.59
N PHE A 101 6.00 -9.14 15.68
CA PHE A 101 6.90 -8.40 16.58
C PHE A 101 8.21 -9.18 16.77
N MET A 102 9.01 -9.23 15.71
CA MET A 102 10.31 -9.92 15.73
C MET A 102 11.44 -8.92 15.97
N ALA A 103 11.95 -8.90 17.20
CA ALA A 103 13.07 -8.05 17.58
C ALA A 103 14.32 -8.35 16.72
N GLY A 104 15.00 -7.30 16.25
CA GLY A 104 16.21 -7.43 15.43
C GLY A 104 15.98 -7.73 13.94
N ASP A 105 14.74 -7.97 13.51
CA ASP A 105 14.37 -8.10 12.08
C ASP A 105 14.05 -6.73 11.43
N GLY A 106 14.31 -5.64 12.17
CA GLY A 106 13.95 -4.27 11.81
C GLY A 106 12.43 -4.03 11.79
N SER A 107 12.01 -2.78 11.69
CA SER A 107 10.62 -2.44 11.41
C SER A 107 10.44 -2.29 9.90
N TRP A 108 9.39 -2.90 9.37
CA TRP A 108 9.09 -2.87 7.94
C TRP A 108 7.63 -3.23 7.66
N SER A 109 7.12 -2.75 6.54
CA SER A 109 5.88 -3.19 5.91
C SER A 109 6.09 -3.33 4.41
N TYR A 110 5.30 -4.19 3.77
CA TYR A 110 5.16 -4.15 2.32
C TYR A 110 4.40 -2.88 1.90
N VAL A 111 4.59 -2.46 0.66
CA VAL A 111 3.99 -1.22 0.15
C VAL A 111 2.61 -1.50 -0.43
N GLY A 112 1.56 -1.05 0.26
CA GLY A 112 0.22 -0.99 -0.30
C GLY A 112 -0.32 -2.34 -0.80
N ARG A 113 -0.81 -2.40 -2.05
CA ARG A 113 -1.40 -3.64 -2.60
C ARG A 113 -0.41 -4.79 -2.76
N ALA A 114 0.90 -4.57 -2.63
CA ALA A 114 1.90 -5.65 -2.57
C ALA A 114 1.63 -6.63 -1.41
N LEU A 115 0.91 -6.20 -0.37
CA LEU A 115 0.47 -7.07 0.72
C LEU A 115 -0.40 -8.26 0.24
N LEU A 116 -1.11 -8.11 -0.88
CA LEU A 116 -1.98 -9.15 -1.44
C LEU A 116 -1.20 -10.34 -2.03
N ASP A 117 0.07 -10.12 -2.38
CA ASP A 117 0.93 -11.11 -2.99
C ASP A 117 1.69 -11.95 -1.95
N ILE A 118 1.52 -11.65 -0.65
CA ILE A 118 2.21 -12.32 0.46
C ILE A 118 1.38 -13.48 0.99
N ALA A 119 2.03 -14.62 1.19
CA ALA A 119 1.39 -15.84 1.69
C ALA A 119 0.65 -15.61 3.01
N ALA A 120 -0.49 -16.29 3.18
CA ALA A 120 -1.43 -16.05 4.29
C ALA A 120 -0.85 -16.34 5.68
N ASP A 121 0.19 -17.18 5.75
CA ASP A 121 0.92 -17.52 6.97
C ASP A 121 2.12 -16.59 7.24
N GLU A 122 2.53 -15.76 6.28
CA GLU A 122 3.66 -14.83 6.43
C GLU A 122 3.26 -13.42 6.91
N ARG A 123 4.16 -12.79 7.67
CA ARG A 123 4.06 -11.38 8.10
C ARG A 123 4.04 -10.46 6.88
N THR A 124 3.11 -9.51 6.88
CA THR A 124 3.13 -8.38 5.92
C THR A 124 3.70 -7.10 6.52
N MET A 125 3.82 -7.07 7.85
CA MET A 125 4.44 -6.00 8.62
C MET A 125 5.18 -6.61 9.81
N ASN A 126 6.32 -6.02 10.17
CA ASN A 126 7.04 -6.33 11.39
C ASN A 126 7.35 -5.06 12.16
N ILE A 127 7.22 -5.15 13.48
CA ILE A 127 7.75 -4.18 14.42
C ILE A 127 9.00 -4.78 15.08
N GLY A 128 10.16 -4.17 14.84
CA GLY A 128 11.47 -4.74 15.18
C GLY A 128 12.02 -4.35 16.55
N TRP A 129 11.34 -3.48 17.28
CA TRP A 129 11.73 -2.98 18.60
C TRP A 129 10.51 -2.53 19.42
N ASP A 130 10.74 -2.07 20.64
CA ASP A 130 9.67 -1.54 21.49
C ASP A 130 9.18 -0.18 20.98
N VAL A 131 7.92 -0.14 20.51
CA VAL A 131 7.25 1.05 19.98
C VAL A 131 6.30 1.69 21.00
N THR A 132 6.30 1.25 22.25
CA THR A 132 5.39 1.79 23.28
C THR A 132 5.59 3.30 23.53
N GLN A 133 6.82 3.79 23.34
CA GLN A 133 7.20 5.21 23.42
C GLN A 133 7.61 5.81 22.06
N ASP A 134 7.47 5.03 20.97
CA ASP A 134 7.86 5.40 19.61
C ASP A 134 6.69 5.07 18.67
N LEU A 135 5.66 5.92 18.74
CA LEU A 135 4.48 5.77 17.90
C LEU A 135 4.80 6.03 16.42
N ASP A 136 5.81 6.84 16.14
CA ASP A 136 6.16 7.30 14.80
C ASP A 136 6.63 6.15 13.92
N THR A 137 7.40 5.21 14.47
CA THR A 137 7.73 3.96 13.76
C THR A 137 6.47 3.22 13.31
N ALA A 138 5.47 3.06 14.18
CA ALA A 138 4.24 2.37 13.80
C ALA A 138 3.42 3.18 12.78
N ILE A 139 3.38 4.51 12.89
CA ILE A 139 2.71 5.39 11.90
C ILE A 139 3.39 5.25 10.54
N HIS A 140 4.72 5.24 10.50
CA HIS A 140 5.55 5.06 9.30
C HIS A 140 5.27 3.72 8.61
N GLU A 141 5.29 2.61 9.36
CA GLU A 141 5.04 1.29 8.78
C GLU A 141 3.60 1.16 8.25
N ILE A 142 2.63 1.79 8.90
CA ILE A 142 1.26 1.88 8.38
C ILE A 142 1.21 2.77 7.13
N GLY A 143 2.00 3.84 7.05
CA GLY A 143 2.17 4.63 5.83
C GLY A 143 2.62 3.78 4.63
N HIS A 144 3.58 2.88 4.82
CA HIS A 144 3.91 1.87 3.80
C HIS A 144 2.74 0.98 3.45
N THR A 145 1.97 0.48 4.42
CA THR A 145 0.72 -0.26 4.17
C THR A 145 -0.29 0.56 3.38
N LEU A 146 -0.30 1.89 3.49
CA LEU A 146 -1.13 2.79 2.67
C LEU A 146 -0.57 3.05 1.27
N GLY A 147 0.63 2.55 0.97
CA GLY A 147 1.28 2.63 -0.34
C GLY A 147 2.26 3.81 -0.47
N PHE A 148 2.69 4.42 0.64
CA PHE A 148 3.74 5.44 0.63
C PHE A 148 5.13 4.79 0.61
N ASN A 149 6.02 5.33 -0.21
CA ASN A 149 7.45 5.00 -0.19
C ASN A 149 8.18 5.97 0.75
N HIS A 150 9.49 5.78 0.96
CA HIS A 150 10.25 6.72 1.78
C HIS A 150 10.46 8.07 1.08
N GLU A 151 10.35 9.15 1.86
CA GLU A 151 10.39 10.52 1.35
C GLU A 151 11.79 10.93 0.85
N HIS A 152 12.87 10.40 1.44
CA HIS A 152 14.24 10.65 0.96
C HIS A 152 14.54 10.03 -0.41
N GLN A 153 13.71 9.10 -0.87
CA GLN A 153 13.79 8.50 -2.21
C GLN A 153 13.03 9.32 -3.25
N ASN A 154 12.32 10.38 -2.85
CA ASN A 154 11.68 11.32 -3.75
C ASN A 154 12.74 11.91 -4.73
N PRO A 155 12.55 11.79 -6.05
CA PRO A 155 13.52 12.30 -7.03
C PRO A 155 13.66 13.83 -6.99
N PHE A 156 12.64 14.53 -6.46
CA PHE A 156 12.64 15.99 -6.30
C PHE A 156 13.18 16.47 -4.94
N SER A 157 13.76 15.59 -4.13
CA SER A 157 14.36 15.94 -2.83
C SER A 157 15.59 16.82 -2.89
N GLY A 158 16.29 16.85 -4.03
CA GLY A 158 17.61 17.49 -4.12
C GLY A 158 18.66 16.85 -3.21
N ILE A 159 18.35 15.70 -2.59
CA ILE A 159 19.30 15.01 -1.71
C ILE A 159 20.42 14.42 -2.55
N VAL A 160 21.63 14.89 -2.29
CA VAL A 160 22.88 14.29 -2.76
C VAL A 160 23.56 13.62 -1.58
N TRP A 161 23.76 12.31 -1.66
CA TRP A 161 24.34 11.51 -0.58
C TRP A 161 25.87 11.51 -0.60
N ASP A 162 26.49 11.41 0.58
CA ASP A 162 27.84 10.87 0.71
C ASP A 162 27.71 9.33 0.82
N GLU A 163 27.59 8.67 -0.34
CA GLU A 163 27.18 7.26 -0.40
C GLU A 163 28.06 6.32 0.42
N GLU A 164 29.38 6.48 0.40
CA GLU A 164 30.30 5.64 1.17
C GLU A 164 30.10 5.81 2.68
N LYS A 165 29.85 7.04 3.16
CA LYS A 165 29.51 7.25 4.57
C LYS A 165 28.15 6.66 4.91
N VAL A 166 27.16 6.75 4.01
CA VAL A 166 25.84 6.12 4.22
C VAL A 166 25.99 4.59 4.32
N TYR A 167 26.75 3.97 3.43
CA TYR A 167 27.05 2.54 3.49
C TYR A 167 27.76 2.17 4.79
N ALA A 168 28.80 2.91 5.18
CA ALA A 168 29.55 2.65 6.41
C ALA A 168 28.67 2.80 7.66
N ALA A 169 27.86 3.85 7.74
CA ALA A 169 26.97 4.12 8.86
C ALA A 169 25.91 3.02 9.02
N LEU A 170 25.31 2.55 7.92
CA LEU A 170 24.24 1.54 7.98
C LEU A 170 24.76 0.11 8.06
N ALA A 171 26.02 -0.14 7.70
CA ALA A 171 26.70 -1.41 7.96
C ALA A 171 27.03 -1.59 9.45
N ALA A 172 27.09 -0.52 10.24
CA ALA A 172 27.32 -0.59 11.67
C ALA A 172 26.06 -1.02 12.45
N PRO A 173 26.22 -1.57 13.68
CA PRO A 173 25.11 -1.77 14.59
C PRO A 173 24.33 -0.46 14.87
N PRO A 174 23.02 -0.54 15.12
CA PRO A 174 22.21 -1.77 15.22
C PRO A 174 21.75 -2.33 13.86
N ASN A 175 21.94 -1.59 12.77
CA ASN A 175 21.37 -1.94 11.47
C ASN A 175 22.04 -3.17 10.85
N ASN A 176 23.37 -3.17 10.75
CA ASN A 176 24.14 -4.24 10.12
C ASN A 176 23.67 -4.55 8.67
N TRP A 177 23.34 -3.51 7.90
CA TRP A 177 22.79 -3.68 6.55
C TRP A 177 23.88 -3.97 5.52
N SER A 178 23.55 -4.84 4.56
CA SER A 178 24.36 -5.00 3.36
C SER A 178 24.25 -3.76 2.47
N ARG A 179 25.26 -3.54 1.61
CA ARG A 179 25.21 -2.45 0.62
C ARG A 179 23.96 -2.53 -0.26
N GLN A 180 23.53 -3.73 -0.66
CA GLN A 180 22.31 -3.90 -1.45
C GLN A 180 21.06 -3.41 -0.69
N LYS A 181 20.93 -3.76 0.60
CA LYS A 181 19.80 -3.33 1.43
C LYS A 181 19.82 -1.81 1.63
N THR A 182 20.99 -1.23 1.90
CA THR A 182 21.19 0.22 2.02
C THR A 182 20.85 0.94 0.72
N HIS A 183 21.35 0.46 -0.41
CA HIS A 183 21.05 1.05 -1.70
C HIS A 183 19.54 1.07 -1.95
N PHE A 184 18.87 -0.07 -1.79
CA PHE A 184 17.44 -0.19 -2.05
C PHE A 184 16.58 0.72 -1.17
N ASN A 185 16.88 0.79 0.13
CA ASN A 185 16.06 1.51 1.10
C ASN A 185 16.41 3.00 1.22
N ILE A 186 17.65 3.40 0.90
CA ILE A 186 18.17 4.75 1.19
C ILE A 186 18.59 5.49 -0.08
N LEU A 187 19.50 4.91 -0.85
CA LEU A 187 20.18 5.65 -1.93
C LEU A 187 19.38 5.68 -3.23
N ARG A 188 18.69 4.58 -3.56
CA ARG A 188 17.88 4.44 -4.76
C ARG A 188 16.81 5.53 -4.78
N LYS A 189 16.78 6.33 -5.84
CA LYS A 189 15.67 7.24 -6.11
C LYS A 189 14.51 6.47 -6.74
N LEU A 190 13.30 6.89 -6.39
CA LEU A 190 12.11 6.47 -7.09
C LEU A 190 12.12 7.05 -8.50
N ASP A 191 11.47 6.36 -9.43
CA ASP A 191 11.27 6.86 -10.79
C ASP A 191 10.45 8.17 -10.71
N ASP A 192 10.79 9.19 -11.50
CA ASP A 192 10.06 10.47 -11.50
C ASP A 192 8.59 10.29 -11.88
N THR A 193 8.31 9.21 -12.59
CA THR A 193 6.99 8.74 -12.96
C THR A 193 6.20 8.10 -11.81
N THR A 194 6.85 7.67 -10.72
CA THR A 194 6.17 7.05 -9.55
C THR A 194 5.73 8.03 -8.47
N VAL A 195 6.19 9.29 -8.55
CA VAL A 195 5.95 10.33 -7.55
C VAL A 195 5.19 11.47 -8.23
N GLU A 196 3.97 11.75 -7.80
CA GLU A 196 3.25 12.93 -8.29
C GLU A 196 4.07 14.18 -7.95
N GLY A 197 4.61 14.83 -8.98
CA GLY A 197 5.69 15.84 -8.93
C GLY A 197 5.45 17.03 -8.01
N THR A 198 5.59 16.81 -6.70
CA THR A 198 5.49 17.85 -5.68
C THR A 198 6.57 17.69 -4.62
N THR A 199 6.87 18.84 -4.02
CA THR A 199 7.99 19.22 -3.16
C THR A 199 8.28 18.24 -2.05
N TRP A 200 9.54 17.82 -1.97
CA TRP A 200 10.10 17.07 -0.86
C TRP A 200 9.75 17.65 0.49
N ASP A 201 9.30 16.78 1.40
CA ASP A 201 8.95 17.11 2.77
C ASP A 201 9.96 16.54 3.78
N PRO A 202 10.91 17.35 4.30
CA PRO A 202 11.84 16.90 5.33
C PRO A 202 11.18 16.59 6.68
N GLU A 203 9.91 16.99 6.89
CA GLU A 203 9.16 16.74 8.13
C GLU A 203 8.25 15.51 8.04
N SER A 204 8.15 14.88 6.87
CA SER A 204 7.28 13.72 6.64
C SER A 204 7.63 12.58 7.59
N VAL A 205 6.59 11.92 8.11
CA VAL A 205 6.76 10.67 8.86
C VAL A 205 7.43 9.59 8.01
N MET A 206 7.31 9.66 6.68
CA MET A 206 7.89 8.71 5.73
C MET A 206 9.38 8.97 5.47
N HIS A 207 9.96 9.99 6.09
CA HIS A 207 11.37 10.30 5.99
C HIS A 207 12.16 9.58 7.09
N TYR A 208 13.32 9.02 6.74
CA TYR A 208 14.23 8.49 7.75
C TYR A 208 15.03 9.61 8.44
N PRO A 209 15.38 9.45 9.72
CA PRO A 209 16.35 10.34 10.33
C PRO A 209 17.75 10.06 9.79
N PHE A 210 18.50 11.10 9.47
CA PHE A 210 19.89 11.01 9.03
C PHE A 210 20.78 11.94 9.83
N GLY A 211 21.86 11.40 10.40
CA GLY A 211 22.86 12.18 11.11
C GLY A 211 23.63 13.15 10.18
N PRO A 212 24.31 14.16 10.75
CA PRO A 212 25.08 15.12 9.97
C PRO A 212 26.22 14.43 9.20
N GLY A 213 26.57 14.99 8.05
CA GLY A 213 27.69 14.51 7.23
C GLY A 213 27.37 13.31 6.32
N LEU A 214 26.15 12.78 6.36
CA LEU A 214 25.65 11.77 5.40
C LEU A 214 25.07 12.40 4.13
N ILE A 215 24.61 13.64 4.22
CA ILE A 215 23.95 14.37 3.15
C ILE A 215 24.85 15.53 2.71
N LEU A 216 25.20 15.58 1.42
CA LEU A 216 26.01 16.64 0.81
C LEU A 216 25.16 17.82 0.36
N GLN A 217 23.92 17.56 -0.09
CA GLN A 217 22.93 18.59 -0.42
C GLN A 217 21.56 18.13 0.04
N PRO A 218 20.67 19.04 0.50
CA PRO A 218 20.90 20.47 0.71
C PRO A 218 21.99 20.81 1.73
N GLU A 219 22.69 21.95 1.57
CA GLU A 219 23.89 22.29 2.36
C GLU A 219 23.65 22.31 3.88
N LYS A 220 22.44 22.71 4.32
CA LYS A 220 22.01 22.64 5.72
C LYS A 220 22.33 21.28 6.36
N PHE A 221 22.01 20.20 5.66
CA PHE A 221 22.13 18.82 6.18
C PHE A 221 23.55 18.23 6.09
N ARG A 222 24.53 19.01 5.61
CA ARG A 222 25.94 18.65 5.79
C ARG A 222 26.35 18.74 7.25
N ALA A 223 25.90 19.78 7.95
CA ALA A 223 26.29 20.08 9.33
C ALA A 223 25.20 19.73 10.34
N GLU A 224 23.93 19.82 9.96
CA GLU A 224 22.79 19.52 10.82
C GLU A 224 22.19 18.13 10.51
N PRO A 225 21.66 17.41 11.51
CA PRO A 225 20.89 16.20 11.24
C PRO A 225 19.59 16.53 10.52
N LEU A 226 19.16 15.64 9.63
CA LEU A 226 17.82 15.61 9.09
C LEU A 226 16.98 14.73 10.00
N GLN A 227 16.16 15.35 10.84
CA GLN A 227 15.37 14.65 11.86
C GLN A 227 13.91 15.10 11.75
N PRO A 228 13.02 14.24 11.23
CA PRO A 228 11.59 14.52 11.24
C PRO A 228 11.09 14.70 12.69
N PRO A 229 10.16 15.64 12.93
CA PRO A 229 9.69 15.95 14.28
C PRO A 229 8.82 14.85 14.90
N GLY A 230 8.37 13.88 14.11
CA GLY A 230 7.40 12.86 14.52
C GLY A 230 5.96 13.26 14.20
N GLY A 231 5.05 12.28 14.20
CA GLY A 231 3.67 12.43 13.76
C GLY A 231 3.53 12.66 12.26
N LEU A 232 2.29 12.86 11.80
CA LEU A 232 1.97 13.14 10.40
C LEU A 232 2.21 14.62 10.10
N SER A 233 3.00 14.92 9.07
CA SER A 233 3.19 16.28 8.60
C SER A 233 1.92 16.84 7.92
N ALA A 234 1.88 18.16 7.68
CA ALA A 234 0.82 18.75 6.89
C ALA A 234 0.78 18.21 5.46
N HIS A 235 1.96 17.88 4.89
CA HIS A 235 2.06 17.28 3.57
C HIS A 235 1.52 15.85 3.58
N ASP A 236 1.93 15.02 4.55
CA ASP A 236 1.45 13.64 4.70
C ASP A 236 -0.09 13.59 4.68
N ILE A 237 -0.72 14.47 5.48
CA ILE A 237 -2.18 14.60 5.58
C ILE A 237 -2.82 15.05 4.27
N ALA A 238 -2.24 16.03 3.58
CA ALA A 238 -2.76 16.52 2.31
C ALA A 238 -2.68 15.44 1.22
N GLN A 239 -1.55 14.74 1.13
CA GLN A 239 -1.30 13.71 0.13
C GLN A 239 -2.20 12.49 0.35
N VAL A 240 -2.31 11.99 1.59
CA VAL A 240 -3.19 10.85 1.88
C VAL A 240 -4.66 11.16 1.63
N ARG A 241 -5.12 12.39 1.90
CA ARG A 241 -6.50 12.82 1.60
C ARG A 241 -6.76 12.99 0.11
N LYS A 242 -5.74 13.38 -0.66
CA LYS A 242 -5.83 13.42 -2.12
C LYS A 242 -5.99 12.01 -2.70
N ILE A 243 -5.21 11.06 -2.23
CA ILE A 243 -5.22 9.67 -2.70
C ILE A 243 -6.48 8.93 -2.22
N TYR A 244 -6.87 9.14 -0.95
CA TYR A 244 -7.99 8.46 -0.28
C TYR A 244 -9.01 9.45 0.29
N PRO A 245 -9.75 10.17 -0.57
CA PRO A 245 -10.70 11.17 -0.10
C PRO A 245 -11.78 10.54 0.78
N GLY A 246 -12.11 11.22 1.89
CA GLY A 246 -13.12 10.78 2.88
C GLY A 246 -14.54 10.68 2.37
N GLN A 247 -14.82 11.25 1.21
CA GLN A 247 -16.11 11.10 0.58
C GLN A 247 -16.18 9.72 -0.08
N PRO A 248 -17.28 8.96 0.11
CA PRO A 248 -17.50 7.79 -0.72
C PRO A 248 -17.43 8.23 -2.20
N PRO A 249 -16.85 7.42 -3.09
CA PRO A 249 -16.98 7.66 -4.52
C PRO A 249 -18.44 7.93 -4.85
N VAL A 250 -18.68 9.00 -5.61
CA VAL A 250 -19.99 9.55 -5.92
C VAL A 250 -21.01 8.44 -6.18
N ASN A 251 -22.04 8.39 -5.32
CA ASN A 251 -23.10 7.39 -5.35
C ASN A 251 -24.35 7.97 -6.03
N GLU A 252 -24.20 8.57 -7.21
CA GLU A 252 -25.34 9.21 -7.90
C GLU A 252 -25.71 8.58 -9.23
N LEU A 253 -24.84 7.81 -9.87
CA LEU A 253 -25.11 7.29 -11.22
C LEU A 253 -24.36 5.95 -11.31
N GLY A 254 -24.90 4.74 -11.25
CA GLY A 254 -26.20 4.17 -11.51
C GLY A 254 -26.04 2.63 -11.48
N GLU A 255 -27.12 1.89 -11.70
CA GLU A 255 -27.05 0.43 -11.82
C GLU A 255 -26.20 0.00 -13.04
N LEU A 256 -25.43 -1.09 -12.91
CA LEU A 256 -24.83 -1.79 -14.04
C LEU A 256 -25.80 -2.88 -14.47
N VAL A 257 -26.50 -2.65 -15.57
CA VAL A 257 -27.54 -3.55 -16.07
C VAL A 257 -26.91 -4.80 -16.70
N LEU A 258 -27.55 -5.95 -16.50
CA LEU A 258 -27.04 -7.24 -17.00
C LEU A 258 -26.95 -7.23 -18.53
N ALA A 259 -25.80 -7.65 -19.05
CA ALA A 259 -25.49 -7.72 -20.48
C ALA A 259 -25.57 -6.37 -21.23
N GLU A 260 -25.49 -5.25 -20.51
CA GLU A 260 -25.38 -3.91 -21.08
C GLU A 260 -24.02 -3.31 -20.77
N SER A 261 -23.30 -2.86 -21.81
CA SER A 261 -22.03 -2.16 -21.63
C SER A 261 -22.28 -0.75 -21.11
N ARG A 262 -21.54 -0.37 -20.08
CA ARG A 262 -21.59 0.98 -19.51
C ARG A 262 -20.25 1.66 -19.66
N ARG A 263 -20.22 2.84 -20.28
CA ARG A 263 -19.02 3.69 -20.31
C ARG A 263 -18.72 4.19 -18.90
N LEU A 264 -17.44 4.17 -18.52
CA LEU A 264 -17.02 4.57 -17.17
C LEU A 264 -17.05 6.10 -17.01
N GLN A 265 -16.71 6.87 -18.05
CA GLN A 265 -16.72 8.35 -18.06
C GLN A 265 -15.98 8.99 -16.87
N ILE A 266 -14.86 8.38 -16.46
CA ILE A 266 -13.98 8.87 -15.40
C ILE A 266 -12.59 9.18 -15.97
N ALA A 267 -11.88 10.15 -15.39
CA ALA A 267 -10.51 10.46 -15.76
C ALA A 267 -9.49 9.48 -15.13
N ALA A 268 -8.24 9.52 -15.59
CA ALA A 268 -7.13 8.81 -14.94
C ALA A 268 -7.02 9.20 -13.45
N GLY A 269 -6.77 8.22 -12.58
CA GLY A 269 -6.77 8.35 -11.12
C GLY A 269 -8.14 8.37 -10.45
N GLN A 270 -9.22 8.63 -11.20
CA GLN A 270 -10.58 8.64 -10.64
C GLN A 270 -11.14 7.22 -10.52
N GLN A 271 -12.20 7.09 -9.71
CA GLN A 271 -12.90 5.83 -9.52
C GLN A 271 -14.42 6.03 -9.61
N ILE A 272 -15.13 4.95 -9.97
CA ILE A 272 -16.59 4.88 -9.97
C ILE A 272 -17.06 3.59 -9.29
N ASP A 273 -18.18 3.68 -8.59
CA ASP A 273 -18.89 2.54 -7.98
C ASP A 273 -20.18 2.26 -8.77
N LEU A 274 -20.36 1.00 -9.17
CA LEU A 274 -21.48 0.53 -9.96
C LEU A 274 -22.20 -0.60 -9.23
N ARG A 275 -23.50 -0.43 -8.96
CA ARG A 275 -24.29 -1.45 -8.27
C ARG A 275 -24.81 -2.48 -9.26
N LEU A 276 -24.77 -3.76 -8.90
CA LEU A 276 -25.36 -4.83 -9.70
C LEU A 276 -26.11 -5.84 -8.84
N LYS A 277 -27.23 -6.34 -9.37
CA LYS A 277 -28.17 -7.24 -8.67
C LYS A 277 -28.47 -8.47 -9.53
N PRO A 278 -27.82 -9.62 -9.26
CA PRO A 278 -28.07 -10.87 -9.97
C PRO A 278 -29.52 -11.35 -9.83
N GLN A 279 -30.17 -11.62 -10.97
CA GLN A 279 -31.51 -12.20 -11.00
C GLN A 279 -31.49 -13.74 -10.85
N ARG A 280 -30.33 -14.37 -11.05
CA ARG A 280 -30.11 -15.82 -10.92
C ARG A 280 -28.79 -16.10 -10.21
N THR A 281 -28.74 -17.16 -9.40
CA THR A 281 -27.49 -17.64 -8.80
C THR A 281 -26.71 -18.45 -9.82
N ARG A 282 -25.60 -17.90 -10.33
CA ARG A 282 -24.71 -18.56 -11.30
C ARG A 282 -23.34 -17.89 -11.34
N ASN A 283 -22.44 -18.45 -12.15
CA ASN A 283 -21.21 -17.76 -12.50
C ASN A 283 -21.53 -16.62 -13.46
N TYR A 284 -21.03 -15.43 -13.14
CA TYR A 284 -21.04 -14.27 -14.01
C TYR A 284 -19.61 -13.92 -14.38
N GLN A 285 -19.46 -13.29 -15.54
CA GLN A 285 -18.23 -12.62 -15.92
C GLN A 285 -18.47 -11.11 -15.83
N LEU A 286 -17.47 -10.37 -15.36
CA LEU A 286 -17.43 -8.92 -15.39
C LEU A 286 -16.13 -8.55 -16.09
N ALA A 287 -16.16 -7.65 -17.05
CA ALA A 287 -14.95 -7.25 -17.76
C ALA A 287 -15.01 -5.78 -18.17
N THR A 288 -13.85 -5.13 -18.18
CA THR A 288 -13.66 -3.87 -18.89
C THR A 288 -13.39 -4.11 -20.37
N PHE A 289 -13.60 -3.05 -21.16
CA PHE A 289 -13.31 -2.99 -22.58
C PHE A 289 -12.70 -1.63 -22.89
N GLY A 290 -11.69 -1.61 -23.75
CA GLY A 290 -11.00 -0.40 -24.20
C GLY A 290 -9.49 -0.52 -24.08
N GLU A 291 -8.81 0.61 -24.24
CA GLU A 291 -7.33 0.72 -24.19
C GLU A 291 -6.82 1.31 -22.87
N ALA A 292 -7.67 1.39 -21.84
CA ALA A 292 -7.29 1.95 -20.55
C ALA A 292 -6.88 0.86 -19.58
N ASP A 293 -5.87 1.17 -18.77
CA ASP A 293 -5.48 0.35 -17.63
C ASP A 293 -6.50 0.56 -16.48
N THR A 294 -7.08 -0.52 -16.00
CA THR A 294 -8.19 -0.59 -15.05
C THR A 294 -7.92 -1.53 -13.87
N LEU A 295 -8.30 -1.07 -12.67
CA LEU A 295 -8.46 -1.93 -11.50
C LEU A 295 -9.93 -2.13 -11.21
N LEU A 296 -10.36 -3.39 -11.23
CA LEU A 296 -11.67 -3.81 -10.78
C LEU A 296 -11.60 -4.41 -9.37
N ALA A 297 -12.57 -4.06 -8.54
CA ALA A 297 -12.85 -4.79 -7.30
C ALA A 297 -14.35 -4.94 -7.11
N LEU A 298 -14.79 -6.18 -6.87
CA LEU A 298 -16.17 -6.49 -6.55
C LEU A 298 -16.35 -6.67 -5.05
N PHE A 299 -17.38 -6.02 -4.51
CA PHE A 299 -17.80 -6.12 -3.13
C PHE A 299 -19.24 -6.64 -3.04
N GLU A 300 -19.55 -7.41 -2.00
CA GLU A 300 -20.91 -7.80 -1.61
C GLU A 300 -21.39 -6.89 -0.48
N GLU A 301 -22.60 -6.36 -0.61
CA GLU A 301 -23.23 -5.58 0.46
C GLU A 301 -23.83 -6.52 1.52
N VAL A 302 -23.29 -6.47 2.74
CA VAL A 302 -23.71 -7.31 3.86
C VAL A 302 -23.89 -6.44 5.10
N GLY A 303 -25.13 -6.21 5.51
CA GLY A 303 -25.44 -5.46 6.73
C GLY A 303 -25.03 -3.98 6.69
N GLY A 304 -24.97 -3.39 5.50
CA GLY A 304 -24.49 -2.01 5.29
C GLY A 304 -22.99 -1.91 5.00
N ASP A 305 -22.23 -3.00 5.17
CA ASP A 305 -20.80 -3.06 4.87
C ASP A 305 -20.54 -3.63 3.46
N LEU A 306 -19.43 -3.20 2.85
CA LEU A 306 -18.94 -3.75 1.59
C LEU A 306 -17.86 -4.80 1.86
N LYS A 307 -18.18 -6.07 1.65
CA LYS A 307 -17.24 -7.20 1.79
C LYS A 307 -16.57 -7.52 0.47
N PHE A 308 -15.24 -7.41 0.41
CA PHE A 308 -14.47 -7.75 -0.79
C PHE A 308 -14.70 -9.20 -1.22
N ARG A 309 -14.85 -9.43 -2.54
CA ARG A 309 -15.10 -10.75 -3.13
C ARG A 309 -14.02 -11.19 -4.10
N ALA A 310 -13.61 -10.28 -4.98
CA ALA A 310 -12.59 -10.52 -6.00
C ALA A 310 -12.13 -9.17 -6.56
N GLY A 311 -10.92 -9.14 -7.11
CA GLY A 311 -10.38 -8.01 -7.83
C GLY A 311 -9.43 -8.47 -8.90
N ASP A 312 -9.23 -7.64 -9.91
CA ASP A 312 -8.31 -7.87 -11.00
C ASP A 312 -7.77 -6.52 -11.50
N ASP A 313 -6.49 -6.53 -11.86
CA ASP A 313 -5.70 -5.36 -12.22
C ASP A 313 -4.97 -5.67 -13.51
N ASP A 314 -5.36 -5.03 -14.60
CA ASP A 314 -4.74 -5.23 -15.91
C ASP A 314 -3.59 -4.23 -16.18
N SER A 315 -3.22 -3.41 -15.18
CA SER A 315 -2.31 -2.29 -15.38
C SER A 315 -0.97 -2.71 -15.98
N GLY A 316 -0.69 -2.24 -17.20
CA GLY A 316 0.54 -2.53 -17.93
C GLY A 316 0.56 -3.89 -18.61
N GLU A 317 -0.59 -4.57 -18.68
CA GLU A 317 -0.79 -5.79 -19.44
C GLU A 317 -1.51 -5.49 -20.77
N ASP A 318 -1.35 -6.37 -21.76
CA ASP A 318 -2.08 -6.33 -23.03
C ASP A 318 -3.40 -7.13 -22.90
N ARG A 319 -4.21 -6.77 -21.92
CA ARG A 319 -5.54 -7.33 -21.67
C ARG A 319 -6.41 -6.32 -20.92
N ASN A 320 -7.70 -6.62 -20.81
CA ASN A 320 -8.61 -5.89 -19.93
C ASN A 320 -8.83 -6.66 -18.62
N ALA A 321 -9.17 -5.94 -17.55
CA ALA A 321 -9.49 -6.50 -16.25
C ALA A 321 -10.78 -7.32 -16.33
N GLN A 322 -10.74 -8.52 -15.74
CA GLN A 322 -11.82 -9.49 -15.79
C GLN A 322 -11.99 -10.20 -14.44
N LEU A 323 -13.25 -10.32 -14.01
CA LEU A 323 -13.64 -11.12 -12.85
C LEU A 323 -14.58 -12.24 -13.29
N LYS A 324 -14.36 -13.45 -12.76
CA LYS A 324 -15.25 -14.60 -12.96
C LYS A 324 -15.57 -15.26 -11.63
N LEU A 325 -16.82 -15.14 -11.20
CA LEU A 325 -17.24 -15.64 -9.89
C LEU A 325 -18.74 -15.93 -9.82
N ARG A 326 -19.10 -16.79 -8.86
CA ARG A 326 -20.50 -17.14 -8.59
C ARG A 326 -21.17 -16.03 -7.78
N LEU A 327 -22.17 -15.38 -8.35
CA LEU A 327 -22.99 -14.39 -7.65
C LEU A 327 -24.35 -15.00 -7.28
N GLN A 328 -24.91 -14.56 -6.16
CA GLN A 328 -26.16 -15.09 -5.61
C GLN A 328 -27.34 -14.19 -5.92
N ARG A 329 -28.47 -14.81 -6.31
CA ARG A 329 -29.75 -14.10 -6.47
C ARG A 329 -30.15 -13.41 -5.17
N GLY A 330 -30.64 -12.18 -5.27
CA GLY A 330 -31.16 -11.41 -4.14
C GLY A 330 -30.09 -10.74 -3.27
N ARG A 331 -28.80 -10.91 -3.60
CA ARG A 331 -27.71 -10.13 -3.02
C ARG A 331 -27.46 -8.87 -3.87
N THR A 332 -26.94 -7.83 -3.23
CA THR A 332 -26.45 -6.63 -3.90
C THR A 332 -24.93 -6.66 -3.92
N TYR A 333 -24.35 -6.29 -5.06
CA TYR A 333 -22.90 -6.14 -5.20
C TYR A 333 -22.56 -4.74 -5.70
N VAL A 334 -21.35 -4.29 -5.39
CA VAL A 334 -20.78 -3.04 -5.88
C VAL A 334 -19.49 -3.38 -6.62
N LEU A 335 -19.47 -3.10 -7.91
CA LEU A 335 -18.24 -3.12 -8.71
C LEU A 335 -17.61 -1.74 -8.65
N ARG A 336 -16.39 -1.67 -8.11
CA ARG A 336 -15.56 -0.48 -8.12
C ARG A 336 -14.55 -0.58 -9.24
N ALA A 337 -14.46 0.46 -10.06
CA ALA A 337 -13.48 0.58 -11.12
C ALA A 337 -12.64 1.84 -10.93
N ARG A 338 -11.31 1.72 -10.99
CA ARG A 338 -10.38 2.86 -11.09
C ARG A 338 -9.66 2.82 -12.41
N LEU A 339 -9.53 3.97 -13.06
CA LEU A 339 -8.72 4.14 -14.26
C LEU A 339 -7.31 4.58 -13.86
N TYR A 340 -6.27 3.87 -14.33
CA TYR A 340 -4.87 4.20 -14.05
C TYR A 340 -4.35 5.16 -15.10
N TYR A 341 -4.40 4.73 -16.35
CA TYR A 341 -4.02 5.50 -17.51
C TYR A 341 -5.08 5.36 -18.58
N ALA A 342 -5.26 6.40 -19.38
CA ALA A 342 -6.05 6.29 -20.59
C ALA A 342 -5.54 7.25 -21.65
N ALA A 343 -5.09 6.71 -22.78
CA ALA A 343 -4.92 7.50 -24.00
C ALA A 343 -6.28 8.06 -24.49
N ALA A 344 -7.38 7.35 -24.19
CA ALA A 344 -8.76 7.75 -24.48
C ALA A 344 -9.74 7.33 -23.35
N ALA A 345 -9.71 8.02 -22.20
CA ALA A 345 -10.53 7.71 -21.01
C ALA A 345 -12.05 7.60 -21.29
N ALA A 346 -12.52 8.28 -22.34
CA ALA A 346 -13.92 8.34 -22.74
C ALA A 346 -14.41 7.08 -23.50
N GLU A 347 -13.51 6.16 -23.85
CA GLU A 347 -13.80 4.96 -24.64
C GLU A 347 -13.80 3.66 -23.81
N THR A 348 -13.47 3.73 -22.52
CA THR A 348 -13.51 2.58 -21.62
C THR A 348 -14.93 2.29 -21.14
N ALA A 349 -15.34 1.02 -21.25
CA ALA A 349 -16.61 0.54 -20.77
C ALA A 349 -16.45 -0.70 -19.88
N VAL A 350 -17.51 -1.06 -19.16
CA VAL A 350 -17.59 -2.26 -18.34
C VAL A 350 -18.93 -2.96 -18.55
N MET A 351 -18.93 -4.28 -18.51
CA MET A 351 -20.15 -5.09 -18.64
C MET A 351 -20.05 -6.31 -17.73
N TRP A 352 -21.21 -6.87 -17.38
CA TRP A 352 -21.31 -8.18 -16.77
C TRP A 352 -22.38 -9.05 -17.44
N TRP A 353 -22.16 -10.36 -17.52
CA TRP A 353 -23.05 -11.29 -18.22
C TRP A 353 -23.03 -12.72 -17.68
#